data_AF-A0A8T5H0P8-F1
#
_entry.id   AF-A0A8T5H0P8-F1
#
_cell.length_a   1.000
_cell.length_b   1.000
_cell.length_c   1.000
_cell.angle_alpha   90.00
_cell.angle_beta   90.00
_cell.angle_gamma   90.00
#
_symmetry.space_group_name_H-M   'P 1'
#
loop_
_entity.id
_entity.type
_entity.pdbx_description
1 polymer ?
#
loop_
_entity_poly.entity_id
_entity_poly.type
_entity_poly.pdbx_seq_one_letter_code
_entity_poly.pdbx_strand_id
1 'polypeptide(L)'
;MNMAGQRRDEWQTLSGIDLPMQPGTFSMNEVGADASSIADSGQPPYTRGIHSSMYRTRLWTMRQYAGFSSAKETNERFKLLLERGQKGLSVAFDLPTQLGLDADDELSLGEVGKVGVSISTLDDMRELFDGIPLGKVSTSMTINAPAMILLAMYALVAEEQGVSSNQIRGTIQNDILKEYIARGTYVFPPKQSMRLITDIFSYCSHSIPNWNTISISGYHIREAGCTAVQEVAFTLANALAYVDAAIATGL
;
A
#
# COMPACT_ATOMS: atom_id res chain seq x y z
N MET A 1 24.40 -34.04 -5.10
CA MET A 1 23.99 -33.55 -3.77
C MET A 1 23.10 -34.62 -3.15
N ASN A 2 23.46 -35.19 -2.00
CA ASN A 2 22.69 -36.28 -1.38
C ASN A 2 21.43 -35.71 -0.70
N MET A 3 20.26 -35.89 -1.32
CA MET A 3 18.98 -35.38 -0.80
C MET A 3 18.59 -35.98 0.56
N ALA A 4 19.12 -37.14 0.93
CA ALA A 4 18.86 -37.75 2.24
C ALA A 4 19.46 -36.95 3.40
N GLY A 5 20.56 -36.21 3.17
CA GLY A 5 21.22 -35.38 4.19
C GLY A 5 20.52 -34.05 4.48
N GLN A 6 19.40 -33.76 3.80
CA GLN A 6 18.58 -32.57 4.06
C GLN A 6 17.42 -32.84 5.04
N ARG A 7 17.26 -34.09 5.51
CA ARG A 7 16.26 -34.44 6.51
C ARG A 7 16.65 -33.87 7.87
N ARG A 8 15.65 -33.35 8.58
CA ARG A 8 15.76 -32.86 9.96
C ARG A 8 14.87 -33.70 10.86
N ASP A 9 15.31 -33.88 12.10
CA ASP A 9 14.52 -34.57 13.13
C ASP A 9 13.33 -33.71 13.58
N GLU A 10 13.50 -32.38 13.55
CA GLU A 10 12.46 -31.39 13.83
C GLU A 10 12.28 -30.46 12.63
N TRP A 11 11.01 -30.17 12.32
CA TRP A 11 10.62 -29.26 11.25
C TRP A 11 9.95 -28.04 11.84
N GLN A 12 10.47 -26.87 11.54
CA GLN A 12 9.91 -25.60 11.95
C GLN A 12 9.70 -24.70 10.75
N THR A 13 8.65 -23.87 10.79
CA THR A 13 8.51 -22.74 9.88
C THR A 13 9.64 -21.73 10.15
N LEU A 14 9.85 -20.80 9.20
CA LEU A 14 10.75 -19.67 9.41
C LEU A 14 10.36 -18.78 10.61
N SER A 15 9.14 -18.91 11.13
CA SER A 15 8.68 -18.20 12.31
C SER A 15 8.91 -18.96 13.62
N GLY A 16 9.59 -20.12 13.58
CA GLY A 16 9.82 -20.96 14.76
C GLY A 16 8.60 -21.76 15.22
N ILE A 17 7.57 -21.88 14.38
CA ILE A 17 6.39 -22.72 14.65
C ILE A 17 6.71 -24.15 14.25
N ASP A 18 6.57 -25.09 15.19
CA ASP A 18 6.74 -26.52 14.94
C ASP A 18 5.73 -27.04 13.93
N LEU A 19 6.23 -27.83 12.98
CA LEU A 19 5.43 -28.49 11.97
C LEU A 19 5.28 -29.96 12.36
N PRO A 20 4.06 -30.43 12.66
CA PRO A 20 3.84 -31.84 12.95
C PRO A 20 4.18 -32.68 11.72
N MET A 21 4.79 -33.85 11.93
CA MET A 21 5.12 -34.79 10.85
C MET A 21 3.90 -35.16 10.00
N GLN A 22 2.72 -35.23 10.62
CA GLN A 22 1.44 -35.42 9.95
C GLN A 22 0.40 -34.47 10.56
N PRO A 23 -0.10 -33.47 9.81
CA PRO A 23 -1.14 -32.57 10.30
C PRO A 23 -2.50 -33.29 10.37
N GLY A 24 -3.31 -32.96 11.39
CA GLY A 24 -4.66 -33.52 11.58
C GLY A 24 -5.54 -32.67 12.49
N THR A 25 -6.69 -33.22 12.92
CA THR A 25 -7.61 -32.54 13.86
C THR A 25 -6.95 -32.21 15.19
N PHE A 26 -6.05 -33.07 15.66
CA PHE A 26 -5.20 -32.82 16.83
C PHE A 26 -4.36 -31.53 16.66
N SER A 27 -3.77 -31.31 15.49
CA SER A 27 -2.97 -30.10 15.21
C SER A 27 -3.79 -28.81 15.20
N MET A 28 -5.08 -28.86 14.84
CA MET A 28 -5.97 -27.71 14.95
C MET A 28 -6.35 -27.43 16.41
N ASN A 29 -6.61 -28.49 17.19
CA ASN A 29 -6.92 -28.38 18.62
C ASN A 29 -5.72 -27.83 19.42
N GLU A 30 -4.49 -28.21 19.07
CA GLU A 30 -3.26 -27.71 19.71
C GLU A 30 -3.11 -26.19 19.59
N VAL A 31 -3.58 -25.60 18.48
CA VAL A 31 -3.56 -24.14 18.26
C VAL A 31 -4.87 -23.46 18.63
N GLY A 32 -5.79 -24.18 19.29
CA GLY A 32 -7.09 -23.67 19.73
C GLY A 32 -8.05 -23.29 18.59
N ALA A 33 -7.80 -23.79 17.38
CA ALA A 33 -8.65 -23.53 16.22
C ALA A 33 -9.70 -24.63 16.06
N ASP A 34 -10.97 -24.25 16.07
CA ASP A 34 -12.08 -25.15 15.73
C ASP A 34 -12.60 -24.78 14.34
N ALA A 35 -12.47 -25.68 13.37
CA ALA A 35 -12.95 -25.45 12.00
C ALA A 35 -14.46 -25.19 11.96
N SER A 36 -15.23 -25.74 12.92
CA SER A 36 -16.68 -25.53 13.01
C SER A 36 -17.06 -24.16 13.57
N SER A 37 -16.13 -23.46 14.24
CA SER A 37 -16.33 -22.11 14.76
C SER A 37 -15.91 -21.01 13.77
N ILE A 38 -15.43 -21.36 12.58
CA ILE A 38 -15.01 -20.40 11.56
C ILE A 38 -16.26 -19.87 10.83
N ALA A 39 -16.51 -18.57 10.97
CA ALA A 39 -17.61 -17.89 10.31
C ALA A 39 -17.54 -17.96 8.77
N ASP A 40 -18.70 -17.86 8.12
CA ASP A 40 -18.79 -17.76 6.67
C ASP A 40 -18.12 -16.48 6.14
N SER A 41 -17.76 -16.49 4.85
CA SER A 41 -17.19 -15.31 4.20
C SER A 41 -18.14 -14.11 4.30
N GLY A 42 -17.59 -12.92 4.53
CA GLY A 42 -18.37 -11.69 4.75
C GLY A 42 -18.89 -11.52 6.19
N GLN A 43 -18.55 -12.42 7.12
CA GLN A 43 -18.91 -12.29 8.54
C GLN A 43 -17.66 -12.20 9.43
N PRO A 44 -17.65 -11.36 10.49
CA PRO A 44 -16.58 -11.35 11.48
C PRO A 44 -16.31 -12.74 12.07
N PRO A 45 -15.05 -13.13 12.33
CA PRO A 45 -13.82 -12.34 12.21
C PRO A 45 -13.19 -12.33 10.80
N TYR A 46 -13.97 -12.62 9.75
CA TYR A 46 -13.59 -12.55 8.33
C TYR A 46 -12.46 -13.50 7.91
N THR A 47 -12.22 -14.57 8.66
CA THR A 47 -11.20 -15.59 8.36
C THR A 47 -11.32 -16.15 6.95
N ARG A 48 -12.55 -16.29 6.42
CA ARG A 48 -12.84 -16.80 5.06
C ARG A 48 -12.93 -15.72 3.99
N GLY A 49 -12.67 -14.46 4.34
CA GLY A 49 -12.71 -13.30 3.46
C GLY A 49 -13.75 -12.25 3.85
N ILE A 50 -13.48 -10.99 3.50
CA ILE A 50 -14.30 -9.82 3.87
C ILE A 50 -15.59 -9.66 3.06
N HIS A 51 -15.76 -10.40 1.97
CA HIS A 51 -16.94 -10.33 1.11
C HIS A 51 -17.64 -11.68 1.03
N SER A 52 -18.96 -11.70 1.11
CA SER A 52 -19.74 -12.95 1.15
C SER A 52 -19.56 -13.84 -0.08
N SER A 53 -19.41 -13.23 -1.26
CA SER A 53 -19.27 -13.94 -2.54
C SER A 53 -17.86 -13.99 -3.10
N MET A 54 -16.91 -13.28 -2.47
CA MET A 54 -15.51 -13.16 -2.89
C MET A 54 -15.36 -13.07 -4.43
N TYR A 55 -14.53 -13.93 -5.01
CA TYR A 55 -14.16 -13.90 -6.41
C TYR A 55 -15.23 -14.43 -7.37
N ARG A 56 -16.37 -14.91 -6.86
CA ARG A 56 -17.49 -15.37 -7.71
C ARG A 56 -18.29 -14.20 -8.28
N THR A 57 -18.23 -13.03 -7.65
CA THR A 57 -18.88 -11.80 -8.16
C THR A 57 -17.86 -10.79 -8.67
N ARG A 58 -16.72 -10.63 -7.97
CA ARG A 58 -15.68 -9.67 -8.35
C ARG A 58 -14.29 -10.25 -8.07
N LEU A 59 -13.50 -10.42 -9.13
CA LEU A 59 -12.08 -10.77 -9.01
C LEU A 59 -11.31 -9.66 -8.28
N TRP A 60 -10.13 -10.01 -7.73
CA TRP A 60 -9.20 -9.02 -7.21
C TRP A 60 -8.82 -8.01 -8.30
N THR A 61 -8.42 -6.81 -7.88
CA THR A 61 -7.94 -5.80 -8.83
C THR A 61 -6.52 -6.16 -9.23
N MET A 62 -6.31 -6.56 -10.49
CA MET A 62 -4.97 -6.67 -11.06
C MET A 62 -4.38 -5.26 -11.17
N ARG A 63 -3.34 -5.00 -10.39
CA ARG A 63 -2.74 -3.67 -10.25
C ARG A 63 -1.21 -3.80 -10.26
N GLN A 64 -0.63 -3.63 -11.44
CA GLN A 64 0.83 -3.65 -11.58
C GLN A 64 1.42 -2.34 -11.07
N TYR A 65 2.45 -2.47 -10.26
CA TYR A 65 3.32 -1.38 -9.84
C TYR A 65 4.18 -0.95 -11.01
N ALA A 66 4.06 0.32 -11.43
CA ALA A 66 4.77 0.88 -12.55
C ALA A 66 5.09 2.36 -12.34
N GLY A 67 6.26 2.74 -12.84
CA GLY A 67 6.82 4.09 -12.75
C GLY A 67 8.31 3.96 -12.96
N PHE A 68 8.85 4.63 -13.96
CA PHE A 68 10.28 4.72 -14.24
C PHE A 68 10.53 5.92 -15.15
N SER A 69 11.68 6.56 -14.99
CA SER A 69 12.11 7.69 -15.82
C SER A 69 11.14 8.89 -15.71
N SER A 70 10.69 9.43 -16.84
CA SER A 70 9.84 10.63 -16.91
C SER A 70 8.35 10.36 -16.72
N ALA A 71 7.59 11.43 -16.41
CA ALA A 71 6.14 11.39 -16.34
C ALA A 71 5.51 10.93 -17.67
N LYS A 72 6.00 11.43 -18.81
CA LYS A 72 5.63 10.99 -20.15
C LYS A 72 5.79 9.49 -20.39
N GLU A 73 6.98 8.95 -20.14
CA GLU A 73 7.26 7.52 -20.38
C GLU A 73 6.42 6.62 -19.45
N THR A 74 6.22 7.05 -18.21
CA THR A 74 5.33 6.36 -17.27
C THR A 74 3.87 6.43 -17.73
N ASN A 75 3.41 7.56 -18.28
CA ASN A 75 2.07 7.71 -18.86
C ASN A 75 1.85 6.73 -20.04
N GLU A 76 2.79 6.66 -20.97
CA GLU A 76 2.76 5.72 -22.10
C GLU A 76 2.66 4.27 -21.60
N ARG A 77 3.42 3.94 -20.54
CA ARG A 77 3.34 2.63 -19.89
C ARG A 77 1.97 2.39 -19.25
N PHE A 78 1.38 3.38 -18.58
CA PHE A 78 0.04 3.26 -18.00
C PHE A 78 -1.03 3.03 -19.06
N LYS A 79 -1.01 3.80 -20.17
CA LYS A 79 -1.92 3.60 -21.30
C LYS A 79 -1.82 2.18 -21.85
N LEU A 80 -0.59 1.68 -22.08
CA LEU A 80 -0.36 0.30 -22.51
C LEU A 80 -0.91 -0.74 -21.52
N LEU A 81 -0.73 -0.55 -20.20
CA LEU A 81 -1.26 -1.46 -19.19
C LEU A 81 -2.79 -1.50 -19.18
N LEU A 82 -3.44 -0.33 -19.29
CA LEU A 82 -4.89 -0.21 -19.37
C LEU A 82 -5.44 -0.89 -20.64
N GLU A 83 -4.79 -0.69 -21.79
CA GLU A 83 -5.13 -1.38 -23.06
C GLU A 83 -5.03 -2.90 -22.94
N ARG A 84 -4.07 -3.41 -22.14
CA ARG A 84 -3.88 -4.84 -21.86
C ARG A 84 -4.83 -5.39 -20.78
N GLY A 85 -5.82 -4.61 -20.34
CA GLY A 85 -6.88 -5.06 -19.45
C GLY A 85 -6.62 -4.82 -17.96
N GLN A 86 -5.57 -4.07 -17.61
CA GLN A 86 -5.37 -3.63 -16.23
C GLN A 86 -6.51 -2.69 -15.81
N LYS A 87 -7.08 -2.92 -14.62
CA LYS A 87 -8.27 -2.19 -14.14
C LYS A 87 -7.98 -1.04 -13.18
N GLY A 88 -6.73 -0.92 -12.74
CA GLY A 88 -6.28 0.17 -11.87
C GLY A 88 -4.78 0.36 -11.95
N LEU A 89 -4.31 1.58 -11.73
CA LEU A 89 -2.89 1.95 -11.84
C LEU A 89 -2.21 1.89 -10.47
N SER A 90 -0.91 1.61 -10.43
CA SER A 90 -0.12 1.80 -9.22
C SER A 90 1.16 2.53 -9.56
N VAL A 91 1.31 3.73 -9.02
CA VAL A 91 2.41 4.66 -9.32
C VAL A 91 3.57 4.39 -8.38
N ALA A 92 4.74 4.14 -8.96
CA ALA A 92 6.03 4.13 -8.30
C ALA A 92 6.73 5.48 -8.49
N PHE A 93 7.08 6.16 -7.41
CA PHE A 93 7.81 7.43 -7.45
C PHE A 93 9.31 7.22 -7.24
N ASP A 94 10.14 8.09 -7.79
CA ASP A 94 11.58 8.05 -7.56
C ASP A 94 11.95 8.41 -6.11
N LEU A 95 13.23 8.29 -5.76
CA LEU A 95 13.67 8.57 -4.38
C LEU A 95 13.55 10.06 -4.01
N PRO A 96 13.93 11.03 -4.86
CA PRO A 96 13.70 12.46 -4.60
C PRO A 96 12.25 12.79 -4.25
N THR A 97 11.30 12.37 -5.10
CA THR A 97 9.87 12.60 -4.89
C THR A 97 9.40 11.98 -3.58
N GLN A 98 9.91 10.79 -3.22
CA GLN A 98 9.55 10.13 -1.96
C GLN A 98 10.09 10.84 -0.72
N LEU A 99 11.20 11.56 -0.84
CA LEU A 99 11.81 12.38 0.21
C LEU A 99 11.30 13.83 0.20
N GLY A 100 10.40 14.18 -0.72
CA GLY A 100 9.88 15.54 -0.85
C GLY A 100 10.92 16.54 -1.36
N LEU A 101 11.86 16.08 -2.18
CA LEU A 101 12.87 16.89 -2.83
C LEU A 101 12.49 17.14 -4.29
N ASP A 102 12.80 18.33 -4.78
CA ASP A 102 12.68 18.65 -6.21
C ASP A 102 13.81 17.98 -7.01
N ALA A 103 13.59 17.80 -8.31
CA ALA A 103 14.55 17.12 -9.18
C ALA A 103 15.89 17.86 -9.33
N ASP A 104 15.90 19.17 -9.08
CA ASP A 104 17.10 20.03 -9.12
C ASP A 104 17.75 20.25 -7.74
N ASP A 105 17.24 19.62 -6.68
CA ASP A 105 17.90 19.60 -5.37
C ASP A 105 19.25 18.86 -5.47
N GLU A 106 20.26 19.35 -4.75
CA GLU A 106 21.61 18.78 -4.75
C GLU A 106 21.61 17.30 -4.31
N LEU A 107 20.73 16.92 -3.38
CA LEU A 107 20.59 15.55 -2.89
C LEU A 107 19.86 14.62 -3.88
N SER A 108 19.21 15.18 -4.90
CA SER A 108 18.51 14.42 -5.94
C SER A 108 19.44 13.87 -7.02
N LEU A 109 20.67 14.38 -7.09
CA LEU A 109 21.63 14.06 -8.15
C LEU A 109 21.88 12.54 -8.26
N GLY A 110 21.56 11.97 -9.44
CA GLY A 110 21.75 10.56 -9.74
C GLY A 110 20.62 9.62 -9.30
N GLU A 111 19.56 10.16 -8.69
CA GLU A 111 18.39 9.39 -8.24
C GLU A 111 17.09 9.78 -8.95
N VAL A 112 17.05 10.92 -9.63
CA VAL A 112 15.90 11.39 -10.44
C VAL A 112 15.49 10.35 -11.48
N GLY A 113 14.23 9.92 -11.44
CA GLY A 113 13.64 8.97 -12.40
C GLY A 113 14.18 7.54 -12.34
N LYS A 114 15.10 7.21 -11.42
CA LYS A 114 15.85 5.94 -11.46
C LYS A 114 15.05 4.72 -11.01
N VAL A 115 14.26 4.89 -9.95
CA VAL A 115 13.49 3.80 -9.30
C VAL A 115 11.97 4.02 -9.37
N GLY A 116 11.55 5.07 -10.07
CA GLY A 116 10.17 5.49 -10.18
C GLY A 116 10.05 6.72 -11.08
N VAL A 117 8.84 7.25 -11.21
CA VAL A 117 8.60 8.51 -11.91
C VAL A 117 9.03 9.69 -11.04
N SER A 118 9.71 10.67 -11.62
CA SER A 118 10.02 11.96 -10.98
C SER A 118 8.82 12.90 -11.06
N ILE A 119 8.38 13.45 -9.93
CA ILE A 119 7.32 14.47 -9.84
C ILE A 119 7.79 15.58 -8.92
N SER A 120 8.02 16.78 -9.47
CA SER A 120 8.37 17.98 -8.69
C SER A 120 7.25 19.02 -8.73
N THR A 121 6.43 19.00 -9.78
CA THR A 121 5.41 20.01 -10.04
C THR A 121 4.05 19.40 -10.37
N LEU A 122 3.02 20.27 -10.39
CA LEU A 122 1.70 19.89 -10.91
C LEU A 122 1.75 19.56 -12.41
N ASP A 123 2.65 20.18 -13.18
CA ASP A 123 2.81 19.89 -14.61
C ASP A 123 3.27 18.44 -14.86
N ASP A 124 4.17 17.91 -14.02
CA ASP A 124 4.58 16.51 -14.11
C ASP A 124 3.40 15.57 -13.82
N MET A 125 2.55 15.92 -12.85
CA MET A 125 1.34 15.15 -12.54
C MET A 125 0.32 15.21 -13.68
N ARG A 126 0.18 16.36 -14.35
CA ARG A 126 -0.65 16.53 -15.56
C ARG A 126 -0.15 15.61 -16.67
N GLU A 127 1.15 15.62 -16.94
CA GLU A 127 1.76 14.77 -17.97
C GLU A 127 1.60 13.28 -17.64
N LEU A 128 1.82 12.90 -16.37
CA LEU A 128 1.68 11.52 -15.89
C LEU A 128 0.27 10.95 -16.15
N PHE A 129 -0.77 11.77 -16.06
CA PHE A 129 -2.16 11.35 -16.22
C PHE A 129 -2.85 11.88 -17.47
N ASP A 130 -2.11 12.46 -18.42
CA ASP A 130 -2.65 12.92 -19.69
C ASP A 130 -3.36 11.77 -20.42
N GLY A 131 -4.58 12.03 -20.89
CA GLY A 131 -5.43 11.06 -21.59
C GLY A 131 -5.90 9.86 -20.76
N ILE A 132 -5.64 9.81 -19.44
CA ILE A 132 -6.14 8.76 -18.54
C ILE A 132 -7.39 9.29 -17.81
N PRO A 133 -8.57 8.66 -17.95
CA PRO A 133 -9.81 9.16 -17.36
C PRO A 133 -9.88 8.87 -15.85
N LEU A 134 -9.45 9.83 -15.02
CA LEU A 134 -9.31 9.64 -13.56
C LEU A 134 -10.61 9.35 -12.81
N GLY A 135 -11.77 9.73 -13.36
CA GLY A 135 -13.08 9.38 -12.81
C GLY A 135 -13.52 7.93 -13.05
N LYS A 136 -12.76 7.18 -13.87
CA LYS A 136 -13.07 5.78 -14.24
C LYS A 136 -12.00 4.78 -13.81
N VAL A 137 -10.77 5.24 -13.61
CA VAL A 137 -9.62 4.40 -13.24
C VAL A 137 -9.28 4.63 -11.77
N SER A 138 -9.16 3.54 -11.01
CA SER A 138 -8.66 3.63 -9.64
C SER A 138 -7.14 3.68 -9.64
N THR A 139 -6.54 4.64 -8.93
CA THR A 139 -5.09 4.83 -8.88
C THR A 139 -4.55 4.62 -7.48
N SER A 140 -3.53 3.78 -7.33
CA SER A 140 -2.75 3.65 -6.10
C SER A 140 -1.46 4.45 -6.25
N MET A 141 -1.05 5.18 -5.22
CA MET A 141 0.18 5.94 -5.18
C MET A 141 1.02 5.45 -4.01
N THR A 142 2.17 4.84 -4.30
CA THR A 142 3.08 4.31 -3.27
C THR A 142 3.96 5.45 -2.76
N ILE A 143 3.34 6.33 -1.98
CA ILE A 143 3.94 7.54 -1.44
C ILE A 143 3.57 7.68 0.04
N ASN A 144 4.50 8.20 0.85
CA ASN A 144 4.36 8.23 2.31
C ASN A 144 4.61 9.64 2.87
N ALA A 145 5.85 10.04 3.10
CA ALA A 145 6.13 11.34 3.76
C ALA A 145 5.50 12.56 3.05
N PRO A 146 5.58 12.70 1.72
CA PRO A 146 4.91 13.79 1.00
C PRO A 146 3.52 13.40 0.46
N ALA A 147 2.89 12.34 0.97
CA ALA A 147 1.63 11.82 0.43
C ALA A 147 0.50 12.87 0.36
N MET A 148 0.45 13.81 1.30
CA MET A 148 -0.51 14.92 1.29
C MET A 148 -0.39 15.78 0.02
N ILE A 149 0.85 16.09 -0.39
CA ILE A 149 1.14 16.93 -1.54
C ILE A 149 0.77 16.19 -2.84
N LEU A 150 1.20 14.94 -2.98
CA LEU A 150 0.92 14.13 -4.17
C LEU A 150 -0.59 13.83 -4.31
N LEU A 151 -1.29 13.63 -3.18
CA LEU A 151 -2.75 13.52 -3.19
C LEU A 151 -3.42 14.82 -3.66
N ALA A 152 -2.95 15.98 -3.18
CA ALA A 152 -3.48 17.28 -3.62
C ALA A 152 -3.26 17.50 -5.12
N MET A 153 -2.04 17.23 -5.63
CA MET A 153 -1.74 17.31 -7.06
C MET A 153 -2.64 16.37 -7.88
N TYR A 154 -2.80 15.12 -7.45
CA TYR A 154 -3.67 14.16 -8.12
C TYR A 154 -5.14 14.62 -8.16
N ALA A 155 -5.64 15.17 -7.04
CA ALA A 155 -7.00 15.69 -6.97
C ALA A 155 -7.21 16.91 -7.90
N LEU A 156 -6.23 17.81 -7.98
CA LEU A 156 -6.27 18.97 -8.88
C LEU A 156 -6.28 18.55 -10.35
N VAL A 157 -5.45 17.57 -10.75
CA VAL A 157 -5.48 17.04 -12.13
C VAL A 157 -6.82 16.37 -12.43
N ALA A 158 -7.41 15.65 -11.47
CA ALA A 158 -8.75 15.10 -11.65
C ALA A 158 -9.82 16.21 -11.83
N GLU A 159 -9.75 17.28 -11.05
CA GLU A 159 -10.63 18.44 -11.17
C GLU A 159 -10.48 19.13 -12.54
N GLU A 160 -9.26 19.30 -13.03
CA GLU A 160 -8.97 19.85 -14.37
C GLU A 160 -9.57 18.98 -15.50
N GLN A 161 -9.68 17.66 -15.28
CA GLN A 161 -10.38 16.74 -16.17
C GLN A 161 -11.91 16.76 -16.02
N GLY A 162 -12.46 17.60 -15.13
CA GLY A 162 -13.88 17.69 -14.84
C GLY A 162 -14.43 16.55 -13.97
N VAL A 163 -13.55 15.83 -13.24
CA VAL A 163 -13.94 14.73 -12.34
C VAL A 163 -14.35 15.33 -10.99
N SER A 164 -15.58 15.06 -10.55
CA SER A 164 -16.02 15.50 -9.23
C SER A 164 -15.32 14.71 -8.13
N SER A 165 -15.11 15.33 -6.97
CA SER A 165 -14.30 14.73 -5.89
C SER A 165 -14.82 13.37 -5.39
N ASN A 166 -16.14 13.14 -5.44
CA ASN A 166 -16.78 11.87 -5.11
C ASN A 166 -16.56 10.77 -6.18
N GLN A 167 -16.07 11.09 -7.37
CA GLN A 167 -15.73 10.10 -8.40
C GLN A 167 -14.26 9.67 -8.32
N ILE A 168 -13.42 10.44 -7.63
CA ILE A 168 -12.01 10.12 -7.43
C ILE A 168 -11.90 8.87 -6.56
N ARG A 169 -11.21 7.86 -7.07
CA ARG A 169 -11.01 6.56 -6.40
C ARG A 169 -9.54 6.19 -6.42
N GLY A 170 -9.03 5.76 -5.28
CA GLY A 170 -7.64 5.40 -5.20
C GLY A 170 -7.16 5.13 -3.80
N THR A 171 -5.85 5.07 -3.67
CA THR A 171 -5.15 4.80 -2.42
C THR A 171 -3.84 5.57 -2.42
N ILE A 172 -3.51 6.23 -1.32
CA ILE A 172 -2.11 6.58 -1.01
C ILE A 172 -1.59 5.57 0.02
N GLN A 173 -0.31 5.23 -0.04
CA GLN A 173 0.24 4.29 0.94
C GLN A 173 0.21 4.89 2.35
N ASN A 174 0.76 6.10 2.52
CA ASN A 174 0.56 6.95 3.70
C ASN A 174 0.79 6.24 5.06
N ASP A 175 1.69 5.25 5.09
CA ASP A 175 2.05 4.52 6.30
C ASP A 175 3.44 4.97 6.72
N ILE A 176 3.52 5.97 7.61
CA ILE A 176 4.80 6.52 8.04
C ILE A 176 5.50 5.64 9.10
N LEU A 177 4.77 4.91 9.94
CA LEU A 177 5.37 4.09 10.99
C LEU A 177 6.31 3.02 10.41
N LYS A 178 5.91 2.35 9.32
CA LYS A 178 6.79 1.40 8.62
C LYS A 178 7.99 2.07 7.93
N GLU A 179 7.95 3.38 7.64
CA GLU A 179 9.12 4.11 7.15
C GLU A 179 10.23 4.14 8.20
N TYR A 180 9.89 4.43 9.45
CA TYR A 180 10.88 4.44 10.53
C TYR A 180 11.39 3.04 10.89
N ILE A 181 10.55 2.01 10.73
CA ILE A 181 10.89 0.63 11.10
C ILE A 181 11.77 -0.04 10.03
N ALA A 182 11.46 0.12 8.74
CA ALA A 182 12.01 -0.75 7.70
C ALA A 182 12.38 -0.06 6.38
N ARG A 183 11.65 0.98 5.96
CA ARG A 183 11.76 1.50 4.57
C ARG A 183 12.64 2.74 4.42
N GLY A 184 12.72 3.59 5.43
CA GLY A 184 13.69 4.70 5.51
C GLY A 184 13.35 5.98 4.74
N THR A 185 12.18 6.12 4.11
CA THR A 185 11.80 7.32 3.33
C THR A 185 10.92 8.31 4.13
N TYR A 186 11.30 8.56 5.38
CA TYR A 186 10.64 9.56 6.22
C TYR A 186 11.34 10.93 6.10
N VAL A 187 10.57 12.01 6.27
CA VAL A 187 11.08 13.40 6.21
C VAL A 187 11.00 14.08 7.58
N PHE A 188 9.83 14.00 8.21
CA PHE A 188 9.58 14.65 9.51
C PHE A 188 9.77 13.69 10.68
N PRO A 189 9.87 14.19 11.93
CA PRO A 189 9.85 13.33 13.11
C PRO A 189 8.48 12.63 13.31
N PRO A 190 8.43 11.49 14.03
CA PRO A 190 7.23 10.65 14.10
C PRO A 190 5.94 11.35 14.51
N LYS A 191 6.00 12.27 15.50
CA LYS A 191 4.79 12.96 16.00
C LYS A 191 4.16 13.86 14.95
N GLN A 192 4.97 14.62 14.21
CA GLN A 192 4.51 15.51 13.16
C GLN A 192 3.99 14.72 11.96
N SER A 193 4.69 13.63 11.61
CA SER A 193 4.21 12.75 10.54
C SER A 193 2.86 12.12 10.87
N MET A 194 2.67 11.59 12.08
CA MET A 194 1.38 11.04 12.52
C MET A 194 0.24 12.05 12.43
N ARG A 195 0.50 13.32 12.77
CA ARG A 195 -0.48 14.40 12.59
C ARG A 195 -0.86 14.59 11.11
N LEU A 196 0.11 14.57 10.20
CA LEU A 196 -0.17 14.68 8.75
C LEU A 196 -1.01 13.49 8.24
N ILE A 197 -0.81 12.29 8.78
CA ILE A 197 -1.66 11.12 8.48
C ILE A 197 -3.11 11.39 8.89
N THR A 198 -3.35 11.86 10.11
CA THR A 198 -4.71 12.15 10.60
C THR A 198 -5.36 13.33 9.88
N ASP A 199 -4.57 14.34 9.48
CA ASP A 199 -5.06 15.46 8.66
C ASP A 199 -5.58 14.96 7.30
N ILE A 200 -4.87 14.03 6.66
CA ILE A 200 -5.32 13.36 5.42
C ILE A 200 -6.61 12.58 5.67
N PHE A 201 -6.72 11.86 6.80
CA PHE A 201 -7.94 11.09 7.13
C PHE A 201 -9.15 12.02 7.21
N SER A 202 -9.01 13.12 7.94
CA SER A 202 -10.05 14.14 8.07
C SER A 202 -10.35 14.82 6.73
N TYR A 203 -9.35 15.13 5.92
CA TYR A 203 -9.59 15.75 4.62
C TYR A 203 -10.38 14.83 3.68
N CYS A 204 -9.95 13.58 3.53
CA CYS A 204 -10.59 12.63 2.65
C CYS A 204 -12.01 12.26 3.10
N SER A 205 -12.29 12.20 4.40
CA SER A 205 -13.65 11.90 4.90
C SER A 205 -14.69 12.94 4.47
N HIS A 206 -14.28 14.18 4.22
CA HIS A 206 -15.17 15.27 3.80
C HIS A 206 -15.08 15.56 2.30
N SER A 207 -13.87 15.59 1.75
CA SER A 207 -13.61 16.12 0.41
C SER A 207 -13.50 15.04 -0.66
N ILE A 208 -12.90 13.88 -0.36
CA ILE A 208 -12.65 12.79 -1.32
C ILE A 208 -13.08 11.43 -0.72
N PRO A 209 -14.39 11.21 -0.52
CA PRO A 209 -14.90 10.15 0.35
C PRO A 209 -14.67 8.72 -0.17
N ASN A 210 -14.33 8.56 -1.45
CA ASN A 210 -14.02 7.26 -2.06
C ASN A 210 -12.51 6.96 -2.14
N TRP A 211 -11.69 7.73 -1.42
CA TRP A 211 -10.26 7.53 -1.32
C TRP A 211 -9.89 6.64 -0.13
N ASN A 212 -9.05 5.64 -0.35
CA ASN A 212 -8.44 4.88 0.74
C ASN A 212 -7.24 5.68 1.27
N THR A 213 -7.37 6.20 2.49
CA THR A 213 -6.45 7.19 3.05
C THR A 213 -5.11 6.63 3.52
N ILE A 214 -5.03 5.31 3.69
CA ILE A 214 -3.83 4.61 4.12
C ILE A 214 -3.85 3.16 3.62
N SER A 215 -2.66 2.62 3.39
CA SER A 215 -2.41 1.21 3.16
C SER A 215 -1.40 0.73 4.21
N ILE A 216 -1.89 0.26 5.36
CA ILE A 216 -1.05 -0.20 6.48
C ILE A 216 -0.29 -1.46 6.05
N SER A 217 1.04 -1.39 6.06
CA SER A 217 1.89 -2.22 5.20
C SER A 217 2.88 -3.11 5.97
N GLY A 218 2.66 -4.42 5.92
CA GLY A 218 3.64 -5.43 6.40
C GLY A 218 4.74 -5.76 5.40
N TYR A 219 4.48 -5.56 4.10
CA TYR A 219 5.38 -5.95 3.01
C TYR A 219 6.84 -5.50 3.23
N HIS A 220 7.06 -4.21 3.49
CA HIS A 220 8.43 -3.67 3.65
C HIS A 220 9.13 -4.20 4.91
N ILE A 221 8.37 -4.43 5.97
CA ILE A 221 8.90 -5.01 7.21
C ILE A 221 9.34 -6.46 6.94
N ARG A 222 8.57 -7.19 6.12
CA ARG A 222 8.91 -8.54 5.69
C ARG A 222 10.15 -8.57 4.80
N GLU A 223 10.23 -7.69 3.81
CA GLU A 223 11.40 -7.56 2.93
C GLU A 223 12.66 -7.13 3.70
N ALA A 224 12.51 -6.40 4.80
CA ALA A 224 13.61 -6.08 5.72
C ALA A 224 14.07 -7.29 6.57
N GLY A 225 13.40 -8.44 6.46
CA GLY A 225 13.84 -9.71 7.03
C GLY A 225 13.03 -10.23 8.22
N CYS A 226 11.83 -9.70 8.49
CA CYS A 226 11.02 -10.20 9.59
C CYS A 226 10.34 -11.56 9.28
N THR A 227 9.87 -12.27 10.31
CA THR A 227 9.09 -13.50 10.16
C THR A 227 7.61 -13.20 9.88
N ALA A 228 6.81 -14.21 9.49
CA ALA A 228 5.38 -13.99 9.23
C ALA A 228 4.62 -13.53 10.50
N VAL A 229 5.01 -14.05 11.67
CA VAL A 229 4.42 -13.64 12.96
C VAL A 229 4.76 -12.17 13.24
N GLN A 230 6.00 -11.75 13.02
CA GLN A 230 6.42 -10.37 13.20
C GLN A 230 5.74 -9.42 12.22
N GLU A 231 5.63 -9.80 10.95
CA GLU A 231 4.92 -9.03 9.92
C GLU A 231 3.48 -8.73 10.36
N VAL A 232 2.73 -9.75 10.76
CA VAL A 232 1.35 -9.58 11.24
C VAL A 232 1.31 -8.73 12.51
N ALA A 233 2.15 -9.02 13.50
CA ALA A 233 2.16 -8.31 14.78
C ALA A 233 2.49 -6.82 14.62
N PHE A 234 3.56 -6.48 13.89
CA PHE A 234 3.98 -5.10 13.69
C PHE A 234 2.99 -4.31 12.82
N THR A 235 2.43 -4.94 11.78
CA THR A 235 1.42 -4.28 10.93
C THR A 235 0.15 -3.96 11.71
N LEU A 236 -0.35 -4.90 12.52
CA LEU A 236 -1.53 -4.68 13.36
C LEU A 236 -1.25 -3.70 14.50
N ALA A 237 -0.06 -3.71 15.09
CA ALA A 237 0.33 -2.71 16.08
C ALA A 237 0.35 -1.29 15.48
N ASN A 238 0.90 -1.13 14.26
CA ASN A 238 0.82 0.14 13.53
C ASN A 238 -0.64 0.52 13.25
N ALA A 239 -1.49 -0.43 12.86
CA ALA A 239 -2.91 -0.18 12.63
C ALA A 239 -3.61 0.37 13.87
N LEU A 240 -3.38 -0.25 15.03
CA LEU A 240 -3.93 0.23 16.31
C LEU A 240 -3.44 1.64 16.61
N ALA A 241 -2.14 1.93 16.42
CA ALA A 241 -1.60 3.27 16.63
C ALA A 241 -2.23 4.33 15.71
N TYR A 242 -2.53 3.99 14.46
CA TYR A 242 -3.26 4.90 13.55
C TYR A 242 -4.71 5.12 13.98
N VAL A 243 -5.40 4.06 14.43
CA VAL A 243 -6.76 4.17 14.96
C VAL A 243 -6.81 5.06 16.20
N ASP A 244 -5.91 4.81 17.17
CA ASP A 244 -5.81 5.62 18.39
C ASP A 244 -5.51 7.09 18.07
N ALA A 245 -4.61 7.35 17.12
CA ALA A 245 -4.30 8.71 16.67
C ALA A 245 -5.51 9.39 16.01
N ALA A 246 -6.26 8.68 15.17
CA ALA A 246 -7.46 9.21 14.53
C ALA A 246 -8.54 9.56 15.58
N ILE A 247 -8.82 8.66 16.51
CA ILE A 247 -9.78 8.87 17.61
C ILE A 247 -9.38 10.09 18.45
N ALA A 248 -8.08 10.24 18.76
CA ALA A 248 -7.58 11.38 19.52
C ALA A 248 -7.80 12.73 18.82
N THR A 249 -7.98 12.75 17.50
CA THR A 249 -8.32 13.95 16.72
C THR A 249 -9.83 14.20 16.57
N GLY A 250 -10.67 13.29 17.07
CA GLY A 250 -12.14 13.40 17.02
C GLY A 250 -12.78 12.84 15.75
N LEU A 251 -12.06 11.96 15.01
CA LEU A 251 -12.62 11.16 13.92
C LEU A 251 -13.41 9.95 14.43
#